data_AF-A0A4V1SGX0-F1
#
_entry.id   AF-A0A4V1SGX0-F1
#
_cell.length_a   1.000
_cell.length_b   1.000
_cell.length_c   1.000
_cell.angle_alpha   90.00
_cell.angle_beta   90.00
_cell.angle_gamma   90.00
#
_symmetry.space_group_name_H-M   'P 1'
#
loop_
_entity.id
_entity.type
_entity.pdbx_description
1 polymer ?
#
loop_
_entity_poly.entity_id
_entity_poly.type
_entity_poly.pdbx_seq_one_letter_code
_entity_poly.pdbx_strand_id
1 'polypeptide(L)'
;GSAAKRAPIARGRGVAGLIGWVMGFPPNGEYPVHVAFAEHEGRERWTRDFGGHCFSSELSQAGQGVSERFGPLRFVFDLPSDAEGLRMVLRGWTLLGVPMPRWLGPRIEAREWVEDDRFRFDVRVRMPVMGSVVQYAGWLERC
;
A
#
# COMPACT_ATOMS: atom_id res chain seq x y z
N GLY A 1 -4.15 12.50 -10.53
CA GLY A 1 -5.58 12.16 -10.63
C GLY A 1 -6.07 11.67 -9.29
N SER A 2 -7.33 11.92 -8.92
CA SER A 2 -7.87 11.61 -7.59
C SER A 2 -9.30 11.10 -7.71
N ALA A 3 -9.58 9.91 -7.16
CA ALA A 3 -10.83 9.47 -6.52
C ALA A 3 -10.83 7.93 -6.37
N ALA A 4 -11.30 7.37 -5.24
CA ALA A 4 -11.94 6.05 -5.19
C ALA A 4 -12.82 5.86 -3.93
N LYS A 5 -13.98 5.20 -4.10
CA LYS A 5 -14.98 4.95 -3.04
C LYS A 5 -14.63 3.75 -2.14
N ARG A 6 -14.81 3.99 -0.83
CA ARG A 6 -15.07 3.07 0.30
C ARG A 6 -14.17 1.84 0.41
N ALA A 7 -13.25 1.91 1.35
CA ALA A 7 -12.43 0.80 1.80
C ALA A 7 -12.89 0.29 3.18
N PRO A 8 -13.21 -0.99 3.37
CA PRO A 8 -13.36 -1.57 4.70
C PRO A 8 -11.98 -1.73 5.34
N ILE A 9 -11.63 -0.80 6.22
CA ILE A 9 -10.37 -0.90 6.96
C ILE A 9 -10.58 -1.87 8.11
N ALA A 10 -9.79 -2.94 8.11
CA ALA A 10 -9.79 -3.96 9.14
C ALA A 10 -8.41 -3.99 9.79
N ARG A 11 -8.24 -3.15 10.81
CA ARG A 11 -7.11 -3.04 11.72
C ARG A 11 -7.20 -4.13 12.79
N GLY A 12 -6.16 -4.95 12.88
CA GLY A 12 -5.97 -5.89 13.99
C GLY A 12 -5.80 -5.17 15.34
N ARG A 13 -6.11 -5.86 16.45
CA ARG A 13 -5.88 -5.38 17.83
C ARG A 13 -4.39 -5.49 18.21
N GLY A 14 -3.95 -4.72 19.22
CA GLY A 14 -2.59 -4.82 19.77
C GLY A 14 -1.50 -4.18 18.89
N VAL A 15 -0.41 -4.89 18.62
CA VAL A 15 0.75 -4.39 17.86
C VAL A 15 0.39 -4.02 16.42
N ALA A 16 -0.56 -4.72 15.77
CA ALA A 16 -1.10 -4.30 14.46
C ALA A 16 -1.84 -2.97 14.54
N GLY A 17 -2.51 -2.72 15.67
CA GLY A 17 -3.13 -1.44 15.97
C GLY A 17 -2.09 -0.34 16.20
N LEU A 18 -0.95 -0.65 16.81
CA LEU A 18 0.14 0.31 16.98
C LEU A 18 0.85 0.61 15.66
N ILE A 19 1.19 -0.42 14.88
CA ILE A 19 1.73 -0.25 13.52
C ILE A 19 0.74 0.55 12.67
N GLY A 20 -0.55 0.22 12.74
CA GLY A 20 -1.61 1.00 12.09
C GLY A 20 -1.59 2.48 12.48
N TRP A 21 -1.21 2.80 13.72
CA TRP A 21 -1.23 4.15 14.26
C TRP A 21 0.00 4.93 13.83
N VAL A 22 1.16 4.30 13.99
CA VAL A 22 2.46 4.82 13.53
C VAL A 22 2.45 5.05 12.02
N MET A 23 1.75 4.19 11.27
CA MET A 23 1.60 4.29 9.83
C MET A 23 0.45 5.22 9.39
N GLY A 24 -0.27 5.87 10.31
CA GLY A 24 -1.36 6.77 9.96
C GLY A 24 -2.57 6.11 9.30
N PHE A 25 -2.71 4.78 9.40
CA PHE A 25 -3.91 4.09 8.93
C PHE A 25 -5.12 4.45 9.83
N PRO A 26 -6.33 4.55 9.26
CA PRO A 26 -7.53 4.81 10.04
C PRO A 26 -7.90 3.64 11.00
N PRO A 27 -8.83 3.89 11.94
CA PRO A 27 -9.57 2.86 12.65
C PRO A 27 -10.40 1.98 11.70
N ASN A 28 -11.06 0.95 12.25
CA ASN A 28 -12.01 0.16 11.48
C ASN A 28 -13.19 1.01 11.03
N GLY A 29 -13.46 1.03 9.72
CA GLY A 29 -14.55 1.81 9.16
C GLY A 29 -14.45 1.94 7.65
N GLU A 30 -15.48 2.55 7.05
CA GLU A 30 -15.49 2.94 5.65
C GLU A 30 -15.12 4.41 5.52
N TYR A 31 -14.01 4.67 4.83
CA TYR A 31 -13.52 6.03 4.59
C TYR A 31 -13.45 6.32 3.10
N PRO A 32 -13.71 7.57 2.66
CA PRO A 32 -13.35 8.00 1.30
C PRO A 32 -11.83 7.94 1.15
N VAL A 33 -11.35 7.37 0.04
CA VAL A 33 -9.92 7.23 -0.22
C VAL A 33 -9.52 8.21 -1.32
N HIS A 34 -8.54 9.05 -1.03
CA HIS A 34 -7.89 9.90 -2.03
C HIS A 34 -6.44 9.46 -2.15
N VAL A 35 -6.05 9.06 -3.35
CA VAL A 35 -4.65 8.75 -3.67
C VAL A 35 -4.13 9.85 -4.56
N ALA A 36 -3.04 10.48 -4.12
CA ALA A 36 -2.31 11.48 -4.86
C ALA A 36 -0.89 10.98 -5.14
N PHE A 37 -0.45 11.19 -6.37
CA PHE A 37 0.87 10.80 -6.87
C PHE A 37 1.66 12.07 -7.14
N ALA A 38 2.83 12.20 -6.55
CA ALA A 38 3.75 13.29 -6.82
C ALA A 38 5.11 12.68 -7.16
N GLU A 39 5.52 12.79 -8.41
CA GLU A 39 6.85 12.37 -8.84
C GLU A 39 7.86 13.49 -8.56
N HIS A 40 8.95 13.17 -7.87
CA HIS A 40 10.05 14.09 -7.60
C HIS A 40 11.38 13.35 -7.75
N GLU A 41 12.21 13.80 -8.70
CA GLU A 41 13.59 13.30 -8.90
C GLU A 41 13.69 11.75 -9.02
N GLY A 42 12.78 11.13 -9.79
CA GLY A 42 12.75 9.67 -9.98
C GLY A 42 12.24 8.89 -8.76
N ARG A 43 11.64 9.58 -7.80
CA ARG A 43 10.90 8.99 -6.67
C ARG A 43 9.44 9.38 -6.77
N GLU A 44 8.57 8.40 -6.71
CA GLU A 44 7.14 8.60 -6.74
C GLU A 44 6.62 8.64 -5.31
N ARG A 45 6.18 9.80 -4.84
CA ARG A 45 5.51 9.94 -3.54
C ARG A 45 4.03 9.66 -3.70
N TRP A 46 3.56 8.65 -2.98
CA TRP A 46 2.16 8.27 -2.92
C TRP A 46 1.59 8.77 -1.61
N THR A 47 0.68 9.74 -1.68
CA THR A 47 -0.06 10.22 -0.51
C THR A 47 -1.46 9.63 -0.58
N ARG A 48 -1.88 8.96 0.50
CA ARG A 48 -3.21 8.35 0.61
C ARG A 48 -3.92 8.99 1.81
N ASP A 49 -5.03 9.67 1.56
CA ASP A 49 -5.94 10.22 2.56
C ASP A 49 -7.15 9.31 2.68
N PHE A 50 -7.42 8.86 3.91
CA PHE A 50 -8.59 8.09 4.26
C PHE A 50 -9.47 8.89 5.24
N GLY A 51 -10.37 9.70 4.70
CA GLY A 51 -11.30 10.50 5.51
C GLY A 51 -10.61 11.39 6.55
N GLY A 52 -9.47 12.00 6.19
CA GLY A 52 -8.65 12.85 7.06
C GLY A 52 -7.45 12.15 7.72
N HIS A 53 -7.31 10.84 7.55
CA HIS A 53 -6.11 10.11 7.93
C HIS A 53 -5.16 10.00 6.73
N CYS A 54 -4.17 10.90 6.70
CA CYS A 54 -3.17 10.94 5.64
C CYS A 54 -1.92 10.14 6.00
N PHE A 55 -1.47 9.32 5.06
CA PHE A 55 -0.13 8.76 5.09
C PHE A 55 0.53 8.85 3.73
N SER A 56 1.86 8.92 3.72
CA SER A 56 2.63 8.96 2.48
C SER A 56 3.72 7.90 2.46
N SER A 57 3.93 7.31 1.29
CA SER A 57 5.05 6.43 0.99
C SER A 57 5.85 6.97 -0.19
N GLU A 58 7.13 6.61 -0.25
CA GLU A 58 8.01 6.96 -1.37
C GLU A 58 8.36 5.68 -2.12
N LEU A 59 7.89 5.53 -3.35
CA LEU A 59 8.36 4.53 -4.27
C LEU A 59 9.61 5.03 -5.00
N SER A 60 10.60 4.16 -5.11
CA SER A 60 11.80 4.38 -5.91
C SER A 60 12.13 3.11 -6.68
N GLN A 61 12.69 3.23 -7.88
CA GLN A 61 13.10 2.07 -8.66
C GLN A 61 14.21 1.28 -7.93
N ALA A 62 14.08 -0.05 -7.90
CA ALA A 62 15.02 -0.95 -7.24
C ALA A 62 15.28 -2.17 -8.13
N GLY A 63 16.28 -2.07 -9.02
CA GLY A 63 16.59 -3.10 -9.99
C GLY A 63 15.42 -3.33 -10.96
N GLN A 64 14.92 -4.56 -11.03
CA GLN A 64 13.75 -4.93 -11.84
C GLN A 64 12.41 -4.71 -11.10
N GLY A 65 12.46 -4.26 -9.85
CA GLY A 65 11.30 -4.01 -9.01
C GLY A 65 11.26 -2.58 -8.47
N VAL A 66 10.48 -2.38 -7.41
CA VAL A 66 10.35 -1.09 -6.72
C VAL A 66 10.60 -1.24 -5.24
N SER A 67 11.24 -0.24 -4.65
CA SER A 67 11.40 -0.08 -3.22
C SER A 67 10.41 0.98 -2.74
N GLU A 68 9.43 0.59 -1.94
CA GLU A 68 8.54 1.51 -1.24
C GLU A 68 9.07 1.77 0.18
N ARG A 69 9.34 3.03 0.48
CA ARG A 69 9.74 3.49 1.81
C ARG A 69 8.54 4.08 2.53
N PHE A 70 8.35 3.62 3.75
CA PHE A 70 7.38 4.14 4.68
C PHE A 70 8.07 4.48 6.01
N GLY A 71 8.47 5.74 6.18
CA GLY A 71 9.21 6.17 7.37
C GLY A 71 10.46 5.31 7.63
N PRO A 72 10.54 4.58 8.77
CA PRO A 72 11.65 3.66 9.10
C PRO A 72 11.56 2.30 8.41
N LEU A 73 10.43 1.98 7.79
CA LEU A 73 10.19 0.74 7.08
C LEU A 73 10.53 0.90 5.60
N ARG A 74 11.09 -0.14 5.00
CA ARG A 74 11.29 -0.22 3.56
C ARG A 74 10.83 -1.57 3.07
N PHE A 75 10.09 -1.60 1.98
CA PHE A 75 9.56 -2.79 1.35
C PHE A 75 10.09 -2.85 -0.08
N VAL A 76 10.55 -4.01 -0.51
CA VAL A 76 11.00 -4.24 -1.89
C VAL A 76 9.99 -5.16 -2.55
N PHE A 77 9.44 -4.73 -3.67
CA PHE A 77 8.42 -5.45 -4.44
C PHE A 77 8.93 -5.79 -5.83
N ASP A 78 8.60 -6.98 -6.29
CA ASP A 78 8.58 -7.29 -7.71
C ASP A 78 7.23 -6.86 -8.28
N LEU A 79 7.22 -6.39 -9.53
CA LEU A 79 6.04 -5.94 -10.25
C LEU A 79 5.75 -6.84 -11.47
N PRO A 80 5.43 -8.14 -11.27
CA PRO A 80 4.97 -8.95 -12.39
C PRO A 80 3.68 -8.35 -12.96
N SER A 81 3.74 -7.98 -14.24
CA SER A 81 2.58 -7.60 -15.04
C SER A 81 2.24 -8.72 -16.02
N ASP A 82 0.96 -9.02 -16.12
CA ASP A 82 0.40 -9.98 -17.08
C ASP A 82 -0.91 -9.44 -17.67
N ALA A 83 -1.60 -10.27 -18.46
CA ALA A 83 -2.88 -9.90 -19.06
C ALA A 83 -4.00 -9.63 -18.04
N GLU A 84 -3.84 -10.08 -16.78
CA GLU A 84 -4.78 -9.88 -15.69
C GLU A 84 -4.48 -8.61 -14.86
N GLY A 85 -3.35 -7.96 -15.12
CA GLY A 85 -2.94 -6.70 -14.49
C GLY A 85 -1.51 -6.74 -13.93
N LEU A 86 -1.17 -5.70 -13.19
CA LEU A 86 0.06 -5.59 -12.42
C LEU A 86 -0.17 -6.10 -11.00
N ARG A 87 0.75 -6.92 -10.51
CA ARG A 87 0.75 -7.40 -9.12
C ARG A 87 1.99 -6.91 -8.41
N MET A 88 1.87 -6.46 -7.15
CA MET A 88 3.02 -6.14 -6.31
C MET A 88 3.28 -7.30 -5.36
N VAL A 89 4.42 -7.96 -5.53
CA VAL A 89 4.81 -9.12 -4.72
C VAL A 89 5.95 -8.74 -3.80
N LEU A 90 5.70 -8.75 -2.49
CA LEU A 90 6.75 -8.41 -1.51
C LEU A 90 7.91 -9.43 -1.57
N ARG A 91 9.12 -8.91 -1.81
CA ARG A 91 10.38 -9.66 -1.87
C ARG A 91 11.19 -9.60 -0.60
N GLY A 92 11.14 -8.47 0.09
CA GLY A 92 11.86 -8.28 1.33
C GLY A 92 11.46 -6.98 1.99
N TRP A 93 11.81 -6.84 3.26
CA TRP A 93 11.56 -5.61 3.99
C TRP A 93 12.66 -5.36 5.01
N THR A 94 12.90 -4.09 5.31
CA THR A 94 13.85 -3.65 6.33
C THR A 94 13.15 -2.74 7.33
N LEU A 95 13.61 -2.77 8.57
CA LEU A 95 13.20 -1.85 9.63
C LEU A 95 14.45 -1.13 10.12
N LEU A 96 14.47 0.20 10.07
CA LEU A 96 15.63 1.02 10.42
C LEU A 96 16.92 0.60 9.67
N GLY A 97 16.77 0.11 8.44
CA GLY A 97 17.88 -0.38 7.62
C GLY A 97 18.29 -1.84 7.87
N VAL A 98 17.72 -2.50 8.87
CA VAL A 98 18.01 -3.92 9.17
C VAL A 98 17.08 -4.82 8.36
N PRO A 99 17.60 -5.77 7.56
CA PRO A 99 16.77 -6.73 6.83
C PRO A 99 16.02 -7.64 7.80
N MET A 100 14.69 -7.65 7.67
CA MET A 100 13.82 -8.39 8.56
C MET A 100 13.39 -9.72 7.91
N PRO A 101 13.16 -10.77 8.70
CA PRO A 101 12.68 -12.04 8.17
C PRO A 101 11.32 -11.89 7.48
N ARG A 102 11.15 -12.53 6.32
CA ARG A 102 9.92 -12.47 5.52
C ARG A 102 8.68 -12.96 6.28
N TRP A 103 8.86 -13.94 7.16
CA TRP A 103 7.76 -14.52 7.96
C TRP A 103 7.25 -13.57 9.05
N LEU A 104 7.98 -12.50 9.37
CA LEU A 104 7.54 -11.45 10.31
C LEU A 104 6.89 -10.27 9.58
N GLY A 105 7.12 -10.14 8.28
CA GLY A 105 6.63 -9.02 7.48
C GLY A 105 5.15 -9.15 7.10
N PRO A 106 4.53 -8.04 6.67
CA PRO A 106 3.20 -8.07 6.13
C PRO A 106 3.18 -8.86 4.80
N ARG A 107 2.17 -9.70 4.64
CA ARG A 107 1.74 -10.21 3.33
C ARG A 107 0.96 -9.09 2.65
N ILE A 108 1.55 -8.55 1.60
CA ILE A 108 0.97 -7.49 0.78
C ILE A 108 0.57 -8.13 -0.54
N GLU A 109 -0.72 -8.10 -0.84
CA GLU A 109 -1.32 -8.47 -2.11
C GLU A 109 -1.90 -7.18 -2.69
N ALA A 110 -1.16 -6.52 -3.57
CA ALA A 110 -1.67 -5.39 -4.34
C ALA A 110 -1.80 -5.81 -5.80
N ARG A 111 -2.97 -5.54 -6.39
CA ARG A 111 -3.28 -5.80 -7.79
C ARG A 111 -3.83 -4.53 -8.40
N GLU A 112 -3.37 -4.22 -9.60
CA GLU A 112 -3.79 -3.06 -10.38
C GLU A 112 -4.14 -3.53 -11.79
N TRP A 113 -5.28 -3.12 -12.34
CA TRP A 113 -5.71 -3.50 -13.68
C TRP A 113 -6.55 -2.40 -14.30
N VAL A 114 -6.65 -2.39 -15.62
CA VAL A 114 -7.52 -1.47 -16.36
C VAL A 114 -8.80 -2.21 -16.75
N GLU A 115 -9.95 -1.66 -16.36
CA GLU A 115 -11.28 -2.18 -16.70
C GLU A 115 -12.18 -0.99 -17.04
N ASP A 116 -12.84 -1.02 -18.20
CA ASP A 116 -13.72 0.06 -18.69
C ASP A 116 -13.07 1.46 -18.65
N ASP A 117 -11.83 1.58 -19.15
CA ASP A 117 -11.01 2.80 -19.12
C ASP A 117 -10.73 3.38 -17.71
N ARG A 118 -11.01 2.60 -16.67
CA ARG A 118 -10.76 2.96 -15.27
C ARG A 118 -9.63 2.12 -14.70
N PHE A 119 -8.71 2.79 -14.01
CA PHE A 119 -7.58 2.12 -13.36
C PHE A 119 -8.04 1.57 -12.01
N ARG A 120 -8.29 0.27 -11.93
CA ARG A 120 -8.70 -0.41 -10.70
C ARG A 120 -7.51 -0.87 -9.89
N PHE A 121 -7.66 -0.83 -8.57
CA PHE A 121 -6.69 -1.36 -7.64
C PHE A 121 -7.38 -2.10 -6.49
N ASP A 122 -6.80 -3.21 -6.05
CA ASP A 122 -7.18 -3.98 -4.86
C ASP A 122 -5.90 -4.23 -4.06
N VAL A 123 -5.85 -3.67 -2.86
CA VAL A 123 -4.70 -3.75 -1.96
C VAL A 123 -5.15 -4.40 -0.66
N ARG A 124 -4.47 -5.49 -0.30
CA ARG A 124 -4.70 -6.23 0.94
C ARG A 124 -3.38 -6.42 1.65
N VAL A 125 -3.34 -5.97 2.90
CA VAL A 125 -2.18 -6.09 3.77
C VAL A 125 -2.59 -6.92 4.98
N ARG A 126 -1.89 -8.02 5.21
CA ARG A 126 -2.14 -8.96 6.31
C ARG A 126 -0.84 -9.25 7.04
N MET A 127 -0.86 -9.28 8.36
CA MET A 127 0.28 -9.68 9.18
C MET A 127 0.11 -11.14 9.63
N PRO A 128 1.17 -11.96 9.59
CA PRO A 128 1.08 -13.40 9.89
C PRO A 128 0.60 -13.70 11.32
N VAL A 129 0.89 -12.83 12.30
CA VAL A 129 0.46 -13.00 13.70
C VAL A 129 -0.84 -12.26 14.02
N MET A 130 -1.17 -11.21 13.26
CA MET A 130 -2.18 -10.22 13.67
C MET A 130 -3.40 -10.18 12.74
N GLY A 131 -3.39 -10.93 11.63
CA GLY A 131 -4.48 -10.96 10.67
C GLY A 131 -4.48 -9.75 9.73
N SER A 132 -5.65 -9.36 9.23
CA SER A 132 -5.79 -8.22 8.32
C SER A 132 -5.34 -6.91 9.00
N VAL A 133 -4.61 -6.08 8.25
CA VAL A 133 -4.17 -4.73 8.68
C VAL A 133 -4.96 -3.67 7.94
N VAL A 134 -5.00 -3.78 6.62
CA VAL A 134 -5.77 -2.88 5.77
C VAL A 134 -6.19 -3.63 4.51
N GLN A 135 -7.43 -3.41 4.08
CA GLN A 135 -7.92 -3.86 2.79
C GLN A 135 -8.66 -2.70 2.16
N TYR A 136 -8.28 -2.35 0.94
CA TYR A 136 -8.99 -1.35 0.18
C TYR A 136 -8.98 -1.69 -1.30
N ALA A 137 -10.10 -1.45 -1.95
CA ALA A 137 -10.22 -1.55 -3.39
C ALA A 137 -10.82 -0.25 -3.90
N GLY A 138 -10.49 0.10 -5.14
CA GLY A 138 -10.88 1.36 -5.72
C GLY A 138 -10.64 1.40 -7.22
N TRP A 139 -11.04 2.50 -7.84
CA TRP A 139 -10.71 2.80 -9.22
C TRP A 139 -10.38 4.28 -9.35
N LEU A 140 -9.34 4.62 -10.12
CA LEU A 140 -9.02 5.98 -10.52
C LEU A 140 -9.66 6.25 -11.88
N GLU A 141 -10.35 7.37 -11.98
CA GLU A 141 -10.82 7.92 -13.25
C GLU A 141 -9.76 8.91 -13.74
N ARG A 142 -9.36 8.76 -15.00
CA ARG A 142 -8.47 9.72 -15.66
C ARG A 142 -9.34 10.94 -15.99
N CYS A 143 -9.21 12.02 -15.22
CA CYS A 143 -9.76 13.32 -15.63
C CYS A 143 -8.96 13.88 -16.81
#